data_AF-A0A3C0TUJ6-F1
#
_entry.id   AF-A0A3C0TUJ6-F1
#
_cell.length_a   1.000
_cell.length_b   1.000
_cell.length_c   1.000
_cell.angle_alpha   90.00
_cell.angle_beta   90.00
_cell.angle_gamma   90.00
#
_symmetry.space_group_name_H-M   'P 1'
#
loop_
_entity.id
_entity.type
_entity.pdbx_description
1 polymer ?
#
loop_
_entity_poly.entity_id
_entity_poly.type
_entity_poly.pdbx_seq_one_letter_code
_entity_poly.pdbx_strand_id
1 'polypeptide(L)' 'PVTHPELGEIKLVGQGVSLSRTPSRIADPVPEQGAHTTQILAEAGYDERTIAELHQKGVI' A
#
# COMPACT_ATOMS: atom_id res chain seq x y z
N PRO A 1 -4.45 -1.34 -17.15
CA PRO A 1 -3.00 -1.34 -16.88
C PRO A 1 -2.71 -0.45 -15.68
N VAL A 2 -1.99 -0.96 -14.68
CA VAL A 2 -1.50 -0.16 -13.56
C VAL A 2 0.03 -0.14 -13.61
N THR A 3 0.64 0.98 -13.20
CA THR A 3 2.09 1.13 -13.19
C THR A 3 2.62 0.73 -11.83
N HIS A 4 3.38 -0.36 -11.78
CA HIS A 4 4.10 -0.79 -10.59
C HIS A 4 5.46 -0.09 -10.52
N PRO A 5 5.92 0.35 -9.33
CA PRO A 5 7.19 1.07 -9.20
C PRO A 5 8.40 0.32 -9.78
N GLU A 6 8.50 -0.99 -9.52
CA GLU A 6 9.62 -1.81 -10.04
C GLU A 6 9.34 -2.49 -11.38
N LEU A 7 8.13 -3.04 -11.58
CA LEU A 7 7.81 -3.89 -12.72
C LEU A 7 7.29 -3.12 -13.94
N GLY A 8 7.06 -1.81 -13.81
CA GLY A 8 6.48 -0.98 -14.87
C GLY A 8 5.00 -1.30 -15.12
N GLU A 9 4.56 -1.25 -16.39
CA GLU A 9 3.16 -1.53 -16.72
C GLU A 9 2.81 -3.01 -16.53
N ILE A 10 1.87 -3.28 -15.63
CA ILE A 10 1.36 -4.64 -15.39
C ILE A 10 -0.13 -4.75 -15.73
N LYS A 11 -0.53 -5.95 -16.18
CA LYS A 11 -1.92 -6.31 -16.42
C LYS A 11 -2.45 -7.12 -15.22
N LEU A 12 -3.46 -6.57 -14.57
CA LEU A 12 -4.15 -7.22 -13.46
C LEU A 12 -5.57 -7.60 -13.90
N VAL A 13 -6.02 -8.78 -13.45
CA VAL A 13 -7.42 -9.18 -13.59
C VAL A 13 -8.24 -8.33 -12.61
N GLY A 14 -9.22 -7.58 -13.13
CA GLY A 14 -10.13 -6.77 -12.33
C GLY A 14 -11.26 -7.58 -11.70
N GLN A 15 -12.24 -6.87 -11.12
CA GLN A 15 -13.43 -7.50 -10.54
C GLN A 15 -14.25 -8.25 -11.61
N GLY A 16 -14.62 -9.51 -11.34
CA GLY A 16 -15.33 -10.38 -12.28
C GLY A 16 -16.82 -10.06 -12.50
N VAL A 17 -17.36 -9.07 -11.80
CA VAL A 17 -18.75 -8.61 -11.90
C VAL A 17 -18.81 -7.09 -11.91
N SER A 18 -19.78 -6.52 -12.61
CA SER A 18 -20.03 -5.08 -12.60
C SER A 18 -21.10 -4.72 -11.59
N LEU A 19 -20.90 -3.62 -10.87
CA LEU A 19 -21.86 -3.08 -9.90
C LEU A 19 -22.32 -1.71 -10.40
N SER A 20 -23.62 -1.52 -10.60
CA SER A 20 -24.17 -0.28 -11.15
C SER A 20 -24.09 0.91 -10.19
N ARG A 21 -24.26 0.67 -8.88
CA ARG A 21 -24.22 1.73 -7.87
C ARG A 21 -22.81 2.02 -7.35
N THR A 22 -21.94 1.02 -7.34
CA THR A 22 -20.56 1.14 -6.81
C THR A 22 -19.56 0.44 -7.73
N PRO A 23 -19.29 0.99 -8.93
CA PRO A 23 -18.33 0.41 -9.86
C PRO A 23 -16.95 0.24 -9.22
N SER A 24 -16.33 -0.90 -9.46
CA SER A 24 -15.00 -1.19 -8.93
C SER A 24 -13.90 -0.64 -9.83
N ARG A 25 -12.79 -0.23 -9.22
CA ARG A 25 -11.57 0.17 -9.90
C ARG A 25 -10.37 -0.38 -9.15
N ILE A 26 -9.30 -0.70 -9.87
CA ILE A 26 -7.99 -0.94 -9.25
C ILE A 26 -7.50 0.44 -8.78
N ALA A 27 -7.32 0.60 -7.47
CA ALA A 27 -6.95 1.88 -6.86
C ALA A 27 -5.44 2.15 -7.00
N ASP A 28 -4.64 1.15 -6.67
CA ASP A 28 -3.18 1.26 -6.59
C ASP A 28 -2.52 -0.02 -7.12
N PRO A 29 -1.25 0.04 -7.56
CA PRO A 29 -0.45 -1.15 -7.82
C PRO A 29 -0.23 -1.95 -6.53
N VAL A 30 0.24 -3.19 -6.68
CA VAL A 30 0.67 -3.99 -5.53
C VAL A 30 1.80 -3.23 -4.82
N PRO A 31 1.73 -3.02 -3.50
CA PRO A 31 2.77 -2.31 -2.76
C PRO A 31 3.98 -3.22 -2.51
N GLU A 32 5.14 -2.59 -2.33
CA GLU A 32 6.33 -3.25 -1.82
C GLU A 32 6.18 -3.64 -0.34
N GLN A 33 7.03 -4.55 0.12
CA GLN A 33 7.11 -4.91 1.53
C GLN A 33 7.41 -3.66 2.37
N GLY A 34 6.49 -3.35 3.30
CA GLY A 34 6.65 -2.22 4.22
C GLY A 34 6.28 -0.84 3.64
N ALA A 35 5.76 -0.75 2.42
CA ALA A 35 5.45 0.53 1.76
C ALA A 35 4.54 1.47 2.57
N HIS A 36 3.70 0.93 3.46
CA HIS A 36 2.78 1.71 4.30
C HIS A 36 3.09 1.62 5.80
N THR A 37 4.22 1.01 6.21
CA THR A 37 4.54 0.78 7.64
C THR A 37 4.53 2.09 8.43
N THR A 38 5.27 3.10 7.98
CA THR A 38 5.35 4.42 8.65
C THR A 38 3.98 5.11 8.70
N GLN A 39 3.23 5.09 7.59
CA GLN A 39 1.91 5.72 7.52
C GLN A 39 0.94 5.10 8.53
N ILE A 40 0.85 3.76 8.56
CA ILE A 40 -0.06 3.04 9.46
C ILE A 40 0.34 3.22 10.92
N LEU A 41 1.64 3.24 11.24
CA LEU A 41 2.10 3.50 12.61
C LEU A 41 1.75 4.93 13.05
N ALA A 42 1.91 5.93 12.18
CA ALA A 42 1.51 7.30 12.48
C ALA A 42 -0.01 7.42 12.69
N GLU A 43 -0.83 6.79 11.83
CA GLU A 43 -2.28 6.74 11.98
C GLU A 43 -2.72 6.02 13.28
N ALA A 44 -1.95 5.03 13.72
CA ALA A 44 -2.16 4.33 14.98
C ALA A 44 -1.70 5.13 16.23
N GLY A 45 -1.12 6.32 16.04
CA GLY A 45 -0.74 7.24 17.12
C GLY A 45 0.72 7.15 17.58
N TYR A 46 1.60 6.47 16.83
CA TYR A 46 3.03 6.50 17.10
C TYR A 46 3.65 7.81 16.59
N ASP A 47 4.51 8.42 17.41
CA ASP A 47 5.27 9.59 16.99
C ASP A 47 6.47 9.20 16.08
N GLU A 48 6.98 10.18 15.34
CA GLU A 48 8.10 9.99 14.40
C GLU A 48 9.34 9.42 15.08
N ARG A 49 9.60 9.83 16.33
CA ARG A 49 10.74 9.36 17.12
C ARG A 49 10.64 7.87 17.40
N THR A 50 9.48 7.40 17.86
CA THR A 50 9.25 6.00 18.18
C THR A 50 9.34 5.14 16.92
N ILE A 51 8.78 5.60 15.80
CA ILE A 51 8.88 4.89 14.51
C ILE A 51 10.35 4.76 14.07
N ALA A 52 11.13 5.83 14.19
CA ALA A 52 12.57 5.78 13.89
C ALA A 52 13.33 4.80 14.80
N GLU A 53 13.00 4.75 16.10
CA GLU A 53 13.60 3.79 17.04
C GLU A 53 13.25 2.33 16.69
N LEU A 54 12.02 2.07 16.21
CA LEU A 54 11.62 0.74 15.77
C LEU A 54 12.39 0.28 14.53
N HIS A 55 12.60 1.17 13.55
CA HIS A 55 13.46 0.90 12.39
C HIS A 55 14.90 0.63 12.79
N GLN A 56 15.47 1.45 13.70
CA GLN A 56 16.85 1.27 14.17
C GLN A 56 17.05 -0.06 14.89
N LYS A 57 16.04 -0.54 15.62
CA LYS A 57 16.07 -1.83 16.31
C LYS A 57 15.81 -3.02 15.38
N GLY A 58 15.45 -2.79 14.11
CA GLY A 58 15.14 -3.83 13.13
C GLY A 58 13.87 -4.62 13.46
N VAL A 59 12.96 -4.04 14.23
CA VAL A 59 11.68 -4.67 14.59
C VAL A 59 10.60 -4.42 13.53
N ILE A 60 10.80 -3.39 12.69
CA ILE A 60 9.98 -3.02 11.54
C ILE A 60 10.85 -2.70 10.32
#